data_AF-S4VLA2-F1
#
_entry.id   AF-S4VLA2-F1
#
_cell.length_a   1.000
_cell.length_b   1.000
_cell.length_c   1.000
_cell.angle_alpha   90.00
_cell.angle_beta   90.00
_cell.angle_gamma   90.00
#
_symmetry.space_group_name_H-M   'P 1'
#
loop_
_entity.id
_entity.type
_entity.pdbx_description
1 polymer ?
#
loop_
_entity_poly.entity_id
_entity_poly.type
_entity_poly.pdbx_seq_one_letter_code
_entity_poly.pdbx_strand_id
1 'polypeptide(L)'
;VNKIKIMETCLRDGHQSLMATRLTTAEMLPIIEKLDSVGYHSLEMWGGATFDAALRFLNEDPWERLREIKKRVKNTKLQMLLRGQNLLGYRNYADDIVERFVKKSIQNGIDIVRIFDALNDVRNLQTACEATKKYGGHAQLAMSYTISPVHTIEYYKNLALEMQEIGADSIAIKDMSGILLPEVAYELVKELKSVLRVPVEVHTHATAGLASMTYLRAIEAGADIVDTAISPLSGGTSQPATESLVRTLQGTERETGFDLELLKEIAEYFKPIRAKYLQEGILNPQALMTEPSIVEYQLPGGMLSNFLSQLKMQKAEHKYEDVLREIPRVRADLGYPPLVTPLSQMVGTQAIFNILTGQRYKLVPNEIKNYVRGLYGKSPVPISEEIKKTIIGNEEVFTGRPADKIAAEYDKLVEETRDFARSEEDVLSYALFPQVAKDFLIKKYENE
;
A
#
# COMPACT_ATOMS: atom_id res chain seq x y z
N VAL A 1 -23.06 -20.73 0.72
CA VAL A 1 -22.08 -19.64 0.60
C VAL A 1 -20.68 -20.23 0.72
N ASN A 2 -19.65 -19.68 0.07
CA ASN A 2 -18.29 -20.20 0.21
C ASN A 2 -17.65 -19.78 1.54
N LYS A 3 -16.75 -20.61 2.08
CA LYS A 3 -15.90 -20.27 3.22
C LYS A 3 -15.19 -18.93 2.97
N ILE A 4 -15.05 -18.09 4.00
CA ILE A 4 -14.23 -16.89 3.85
C ILE A 4 -12.77 -17.28 3.67
N LYS A 5 -12.06 -16.57 2.79
CA LYS A 5 -10.62 -16.70 2.60
C LYS A 5 -9.90 -15.61 3.37
N ILE A 6 -8.69 -15.92 3.85
CA ILE A 6 -7.84 -14.98 4.57
C ILE A 6 -6.51 -14.80 3.84
N MET A 7 -6.12 -13.55 3.60
CA MET A 7 -4.76 -13.16 3.27
C MET A 7 -4.04 -12.71 4.55
N GLU A 8 -2.90 -13.33 4.86
CA GLU A 8 -2.11 -13.00 6.06
C GLU A 8 -1.03 -11.96 5.75
N THR A 9 -1.02 -10.85 6.50
CA THR A 9 -0.13 -9.70 6.26
C THR A 9 1.12 -9.67 7.12
N CYS A 10 1.32 -10.62 8.04
CA CYS A 10 2.40 -10.56 9.04
C CYS A 10 3.81 -10.39 8.45
N LEU A 11 4.07 -10.90 7.25
CA LEU A 11 5.37 -10.81 6.58
C LEU A 11 5.58 -9.52 5.76
N ARG A 12 4.54 -8.68 5.62
CA ARG A 12 4.59 -7.39 4.89
C ARG A 12 3.92 -6.27 5.69
N ASP A 13 2.59 -6.14 5.63
CA ASP A 13 1.91 -4.97 6.22
C ASP A 13 1.96 -4.95 7.75
N GLY A 14 1.91 -6.10 8.41
CA GLY A 14 1.88 -6.15 9.87
C GLY A 14 3.12 -5.49 10.50
N HIS A 15 4.32 -5.90 10.08
CA HIS A 15 5.56 -5.28 10.55
C HIS A 15 5.87 -3.93 9.88
N GLN A 16 5.34 -3.67 8.67
CA GLN A 16 5.43 -2.34 8.06
C GLN A 16 4.68 -1.30 8.92
N SER A 17 3.48 -1.64 9.38
CA SER A 17 2.66 -0.79 10.25
C SER A 17 3.24 -0.64 11.66
N LEU A 18 3.68 -1.74 12.26
CA LEU A 18 4.02 -1.74 13.69
C LEU A 18 5.52 -1.58 13.97
N MET A 19 6.39 -2.02 13.06
CA MET A 19 7.84 -2.17 13.31
C MET A 19 8.68 -1.48 12.25
N ALA A 20 8.15 -0.41 11.63
CA ALA A 20 8.85 0.38 10.62
C ALA A 20 9.48 -0.46 9.49
N THR A 21 8.83 -1.57 9.13
CA THR A 21 9.29 -2.50 8.08
C THR A 21 10.65 -3.16 8.40
N ARG A 22 10.94 -3.42 9.68
CA ARG A 22 12.26 -3.91 10.13
C ARG A 22 12.38 -5.42 10.31
N LEU A 23 11.32 -6.18 10.09
CA LEU A 23 11.37 -7.64 10.21
C LEU A 23 12.39 -8.21 9.20
N THR A 24 13.40 -8.91 9.70
CA THR A 24 14.51 -9.45 8.92
C THR A 24 14.14 -10.75 8.22
N THR A 25 14.83 -11.10 7.14
CA THR A 25 14.59 -12.39 6.46
C THR A 25 14.87 -13.55 7.41
N ALA A 26 15.93 -13.47 8.22
CA ALA A 26 16.29 -14.50 9.20
C ALA A 26 15.21 -14.74 10.27
N GLU A 27 14.46 -13.71 10.65
CA GLU A 27 13.30 -13.82 11.56
C GLU A 27 12.03 -14.34 10.87
N MET A 28 11.96 -14.30 9.54
CA MET A 28 10.81 -14.83 8.79
C MET A 28 10.97 -16.33 8.52
N LEU A 29 12.16 -16.76 8.07
CA LEU A 29 12.37 -18.11 7.53
C LEU A 29 11.94 -19.27 8.47
N PRO A 30 12.19 -19.23 9.80
CA PRO A 30 11.88 -20.36 10.68
C PRO A 30 10.39 -20.68 10.81
N ILE A 31 9.49 -19.73 10.50
CA ILE A 31 8.04 -19.91 10.68
C ILE A 31 7.28 -20.15 9.36
N ILE A 32 7.96 -20.04 8.21
CA ILE A 32 7.33 -20.10 6.87
C ILE A 32 6.54 -21.39 6.63
N GLU A 33 7.09 -22.55 7.01
CA GLU A 33 6.41 -23.84 6.77
C GLU A 33 5.12 -23.98 7.59
N LYS A 34 5.07 -23.40 8.80
CA LYS A 34 3.84 -23.35 9.60
C LYS A 34 2.81 -22.39 9.01
N LEU A 35 3.26 -21.22 8.53
CA LEU A 35 2.37 -20.30 7.82
C LEU A 35 1.77 -20.96 6.56
N ASP A 36 2.58 -21.73 5.83
CA ASP A 36 2.15 -22.44 4.62
C ASP A 36 1.13 -23.56 4.88
N SER A 37 1.14 -24.15 6.08
CA SER A 37 0.23 -25.25 6.43
C SER A 37 -1.13 -24.82 6.98
N VAL A 38 -1.34 -23.53 7.26
CA VAL A 38 -2.62 -23.00 7.80
C VAL A 38 -3.78 -23.15 6.81
N GLY A 39 -3.50 -22.99 5.52
CA GLY A 39 -4.52 -22.89 4.47
C GLY A 39 -4.95 -21.46 4.12
N TYR A 40 -4.07 -20.47 4.34
CA TYR A 40 -4.30 -19.10 3.87
C TYR A 40 -4.55 -19.05 2.36
N HIS A 41 -5.32 -18.05 1.91
CA HIS A 41 -5.46 -17.76 0.48
C HIS A 41 -4.13 -17.33 -0.13
N SER A 42 -3.44 -16.46 0.59
CA SER A 42 -2.14 -15.92 0.25
C SER A 42 -1.40 -15.38 1.47
N LEU A 43 -0.08 -15.35 1.39
CA LEU A 43 0.80 -14.65 2.33
C LEU A 43 1.29 -13.37 1.66
N GLU A 44 0.93 -12.22 2.19
CA GLU A 44 1.51 -10.96 1.74
C GLU A 44 2.88 -10.79 2.38
N MET A 45 3.93 -10.94 1.56
CA MET A 45 5.31 -11.05 2.05
C MET A 45 6.33 -10.18 1.31
N TRP A 46 5.90 -9.49 0.25
CA TRP A 46 6.78 -8.68 -0.58
C TRP A 46 6.11 -7.41 -1.09
N GLY A 47 6.89 -6.52 -1.70
CA GLY A 47 6.39 -5.23 -2.15
C GLY A 47 6.13 -4.24 -1.01
N GLY A 48 5.31 -3.23 -1.26
CA GLY A 48 5.17 -2.10 -0.34
C GLY A 48 6.52 -1.47 0.00
N ALA A 49 6.77 -1.22 1.29
CA ALA A 49 8.04 -0.64 1.75
C ALA A 49 9.16 -1.68 1.97
N THR A 50 8.88 -2.98 1.86
CA THR A 50 9.84 -4.03 2.21
C THR A 50 11.08 -4.03 1.31
N PHE A 51 10.92 -3.64 0.04
CA PHE A 51 12.03 -3.59 -0.92
C PHE A 51 13.04 -2.49 -0.58
N ASP A 52 12.55 -1.26 -0.34
CA ASP A 52 13.40 -0.15 0.15
C ASP A 52 14.03 -0.52 1.50
N ALA A 53 13.24 -1.10 2.41
CA ALA A 53 13.70 -1.39 3.76
C ALA A 53 14.82 -2.45 3.81
N ALA A 54 14.69 -3.50 2.98
CA ALA A 54 15.70 -4.55 2.84
C ALA A 54 17.05 -3.96 2.46
N LEU A 55 17.07 -3.13 1.40
CA LEU A 55 18.30 -2.50 0.91
C LEU A 55 18.84 -1.46 1.89
N ARG A 56 17.98 -0.53 2.33
CA ARG A 56 18.39 0.69 3.04
C ARG A 56 18.77 0.45 4.50
N PHE A 57 18.10 -0.49 5.17
CA PHE A 57 18.20 -0.61 6.62
C PHE A 57 18.57 -2.00 7.10
N LEU A 58 18.18 -3.05 6.37
CA LEU A 58 18.47 -4.43 6.78
C LEU A 58 19.74 -4.97 6.14
N ASN A 59 20.25 -4.29 5.10
CA ASN A 59 21.38 -4.77 4.29
C ASN A 59 21.11 -6.20 3.77
N GLU A 60 19.89 -6.42 3.27
CA GLU A 60 19.41 -7.68 2.70
C GLU A 60 19.00 -7.49 1.24
N ASP A 61 19.21 -8.51 0.41
CA ASP A 61 18.72 -8.53 -0.97
C ASP A 61 17.21 -8.87 -0.97
N PRO A 62 16.32 -7.96 -1.41
CA PRO A 62 14.88 -8.22 -1.43
C PRO A 62 14.50 -9.36 -2.38
N TRP A 63 15.26 -9.59 -3.46
CA TRP A 63 15.02 -10.72 -4.37
C TRP A 63 15.42 -12.05 -3.74
N GLU A 64 16.48 -12.07 -2.93
CA GLU A 64 16.87 -13.27 -2.19
C GLU A 64 15.84 -13.62 -1.12
N ARG A 65 15.30 -12.62 -0.41
CA ARG A 65 14.17 -12.83 0.50
C ARG A 65 13.00 -13.54 -0.19
N LEU A 66 12.61 -13.07 -1.39
CA LEU A 66 11.54 -13.69 -2.16
C LEU A 66 11.87 -15.15 -2.53
N ARG A 67 13.07 -15.40 -3.07
CA ARG A 67 13.50 -16.75 -3.44
C ARG A 67 13.55 -17.70 -2.23
N GLU A 68 14.11 -17.25 -1.11
CA GLU A 68 14.22 -18.07 0.10
C GLU A 68 12.84 -18.42 0.68
N ILE A 69 11.89 -17.50 0.66
CA ILE A 69 10.52 -17.79 1.09
C ILE A 69 9.82 -18.71 0.09
N LYS A 70 9.92 -18.47 -1.24
CA LYS A 70 9.33 -19.35 -2.26
C LYS A 70 9.91 -20.77 -2.23
N LYS A 71 11.18 -20.93 -1.87
CA LYS A 71 11.79 -22.25 -1.65
C LYS A 71 11.10 -23.04 -0.54
N ARG A 72 10.48 -22.38 0.44
CA ARG A 72 9.84 -23.01 1.61
C ARG A 72 8.31 -23.09 1.50
N VAL A 73 7.65 -22.10 0.88
CA VAL A 73 6.20 -22.09 0.67
C VAL A 73 5.83 -22.98 -0.52
N LYS A 74 4.94 -23.95 -0.32
CA LYS A 74 4.51 -24.91 -1.35
C LYS A 74 3.01 -24.90 -1.63
N ASN A 75 2.21 -24.55 -0.63
CA ASN A 75 0.75 -24.70 -0.70
C ASN A 75 0.02 -23.36 -0.84
N THR A 76 0.63 -22.29 -0.34
CA THR A 76 0.05 -20.95 -0.26
C THR A 76 0.60 -20.04 -1.34
N LYS A 77 -0.25 -19.17 -1.89
CA LYS A 77 0.19 -18.15 -2.87
C LYS A 77 1.00 -17.06 -2.19
N LEU A 78 2.10 -16.64 -2.79
CA LEU A 78 2.83 -15.45 -2.36
C LEU A 78 2.21 -14.21 -2.99
N GLN A 79 1.93 -13.21 -2.17
CA GLN A 79 1.32 -11.95 -2.59
C GLN A 79 2.25 -10.77 -2.32
N MET A 80 2.20 -9.80 -3.23
CA MET A 80 2.88 -8.52 -3.06
C MET A 80 1.93 -7.33 -3.24
N LEU A 81 2.31 -6.19 -2.66
CA LEU A 81 1.69 -4.89 -2.95
C LEU A 81 2.57 -4.10 -3.94
N LEU A 82 2.01 -3.72 -5.08
CA LEU A 82 2.65 -2.95 -6.14
C LEU A 82 1.88 -1.66 -6.43
N ARG A 83 2.56 -0.52 -6.51
CA ARG A 83 1.92 0.78 -6.76
C ARG A 83 1.87 1.11 -8.26
N GLY A 84 1.17 0.29 -9.05
CA GLY A 84 0.98 0.52 -10.48
C GLY A 84 2.27 0.91 -11.21
N GLN A 85 2.21 1.99 -11.98
CA GLN A 85 3.33 2.58 -12.71
C GLN A 85 4.48 3.08 -11.79
N ASN A 86 4.24 3.27 -10.49
CA ASN A 86 5.28 3.60 -9.51
C ASN A 86 6.03 2.39 -8.97
N LEU A 87 5.58 1.17 -9.26
CA LEU A 87 6.16 -0.06 -8.73
C LEU A 87 6.30 0.00 -7.20
N LEU A 88 7.53 -0.05 -6.69
CA LEU A 88 7.85 0.09 -5.27
C LEU A 88 8.60 1.40 -4.98
N GLY A 89 8.74 2.27 -5.98
CA GLY A 89 9.47 3.53 -5.90
C GLY A 89 8.58 4.75 -5.65
N TYR A 90 9.09 5.91 -6.07
CA TYR A 90 8.51 7.23 -5.75
C TYR A 90 8.15 8.09 -6.98
N ARG A 91 8.31 7.56 -8.19
CA ARG A 91 7.98 8.22 -9.47
C ARG A 91 7.30 7.26 -10.41
N ASN A 92 6.70 7.74 -11.50
CA ASN A 92 6.28 6.87 -12.59
C ASN A 92 7.53 6.35 -13.33
N TYR A 93 7.53 5.05 -13.64
CA TYR A 93 8.58 4.39 -14.41
C TYR A 93 8.12 4.16 -15.84
N ALA A 94 9.08 4.03 -16.77
CA ALA A 94 8.78 3.62 -18.13
C ALA A 94 8.18 2.20 -18.17
N ASP A 95 7.40 1.91 -19.21
CA ASP A 95 6.68 0.63 -19.31
C ASP A 95 7.60 -0.59 -19.37
N ASP A 96 8.78 -0.45 -19.98
CA ASP A 96 9.79 -1.52 -20.05
C ASP A 96 10.32 -1.89 -18.66
N ILE A 97 10.48 -0.91 -17.75
CA ILE A 97 10.84 -1.17 -16.35
C ILE A 97 9.70 -1.85 -15.61
N VAL A 98 8.46 -1.38 -15.79
CA VAL A 98 7.28 -1.98 -15.15
C VAL A 98 7.11 -3.44 -15.56
N GLU A 99 7.15 -3.71 -16.86
CA GLU A 99 7.00 -5.05 -17.39
C GLU A 99 8.09 -5.99 -16.87
N ARG A 100 9.36 -5.57 -16.94
CA ARG A 100 10.50 -6.38 -16.46
C ARG A 100 10.43 -6.63 -14.95
N PHE A 101 10.04 -5.63 -14.17
CA PHE A 101 9.90 -5.78 -12.73
C PHE A 101 8.82 -6.80 -12.38
N VAL A 102 7.64 -6.70 -13.00
CA VAL A 102 6.54 -7.66 -12.79
C VAL A 102 6.94 -9.05 -13.25
N LYS A 103 7.56 -9.18 -14.42
CA LYS A 103 8.11 -10.45 -14.93
C LYS A 103 9.04 -11.10 -13.91
N LYS A 104 10.02 -10.35 -13.41
CA LYS A 104 11.00 -10.87 -12.44
C LYS A 104 10.38 -11.20 -11.10
N SER A 105 9.38 -10.44 -10.65
CA SER A 105 8.62 -10.73 -9.43
C SER A 105 7.94 -12.09 -9.53
N ILE A 106 7.25 -12.35 -10.64
CA ILE A 106 6.54 -13.63 -10.86
C ILE A 106 7.54 -14.78 -11.03
N GLN A 107 8.59 -14.60 -11.85
CA GLN A 107 9.63 -15.62 -12.06
C GLN A 107 10.34 -16.03 -10.77
N ASN A 108 10.52 -15.11 -9.82
CA ASN A 108 11.17 -15.39 -8.53
C ASN A 108 10.20 -15.92 -7.46
N GLY A 109 8.88 -15.88 -7.69
CA GLY A 109 7.92 -16.62 -6.85
C GLY A 109 6.61 -15.93 -6.49
N ILE A 110 6.39 -14.66 -6.89
CA ILE A 110 5.12 -13.98 -6.64
C ILE A 110 4.00 -14.61 -7.47
N ASP A 111 2.90 -14.97 -6.81
CA ASP A 111 1.72 -15.56 -7.45
C ASP A 111 0.59 -14.53 -7.61
N ILE A 112 0.44 -13.59 -6.66
CA ILE A 112 -0.58 -12.52 -6.67
C ILE A 112 0.10 -11.15 -6.61
N VAL A 113 -0.22 -10.28 -7.57
CA VAL A 113 0.21 -8.87 -7.56
C VAL A 113 -1.01 -8.02 -7.23
N ARG A 114 -1.04 -7.43 -6.04
CA ARG A 114 -2.04 -6.42 -5.66
C ARG A 114 -1.58 -5.06 -6.17
N ILE A 115 -2.24 -4.53 -7.18
CA ILE A 115 -1.84 -3.33 -7.92
C ILE A 115 -2.79 -2.18 -7.56
N PHE A 116 -2.25 -1.09 -7.03
CA PHE A 116 -3.02 0.10 -6.70
C PHE A 116 -2.38 1.38 -7.23
N ASP A 117 -3.19 2.43 -7.35
CA ASP A 117 -2.76 3.79 -7.66
C ASP A 117 -3.33 4.73 -6.59
N ALA A 118 -2.54 5.73 -6.18
CA ALA A 118 -2.92 6.63 -5.10
C ALA A 118 -4.10 7.54 -5.50
N LEU A 119 -4.27 7.82 -6.79
CA LEU A 119 -5.35 8.62 -7.36
C LEU A 119 -6.57 7.80 -7.77
N ASN A 120 -6.47 6.46 -7.74
CA ASN A 120 -7.40 5.56 -8.42
C ASN A 120 -7.47 5.77 -9.94
N ASP A 121 -6.40 6.27 -10.56
CA ASP A 121 -6.32 6.40 -12.02
C ASP A 121 -5.97 5.04 -12.65
N VAL A 122 -6.99 4.36 -13.21
CA VAL A 122 -6.86 3.01 -13.78
C VAL A 122 -5.79 2.93 -14.87
N ARG A 123 -5.50 4.05 -15.56
CA ARG A 123 -4.46 4.10 -16.60
C ARG A 123 -3.07 3.80 -16.04
N ASN A 124 -2.81 4.16 -14.78
CA ASN A 124 -1.55 3.85 -14.08
C ASN A 124 -1.45 2.37 -13.64
N LEU A 125 -2.52 1.59 -13.77
CA LEU A 125 -2.55 0.17 -13.44
C LEU A 125 -2.33 -0.72 -14.66
N GLN A 126 -2.61 -0.20 -15.86
CA GLN A 126 -2.68 -0.95 -17.13
C GLN A 126 -1.44 -1.82 -17.37
N THR A 127 -0.25 -1.21 -17.43
CA THR A 127 0.99 -1.93 -17.75
C THR A 127 1.30 -3.04 -16.74
N ALA A 128 1.11 -2.75 -15.45
CA ALA A 128 1.35 -3.74 -14.40
C ALA A 128 0.34 -4.89 -14.44
N CYS A 129 -0.94 -4.58 -14.72
CA CYS A 129 -2.00 -5.57 -14.88
C CYS A 129 -1.71 -6.50 -16.07
N GLU A 130 -1.47 -5.92 -17.24
CA GLU A 130 -1.14 -6.67 -18.46
C GLU A 130 0.11 -7.53 -18.30
N ALA A 131 1.18 -6.97 -17.73
CA ALA A 131 2.40 -7.72 -17.44
C ALA A 131 2.14 -8.88 -16.47
N THR A 132 1.34 -8.65 -15.42
CA THR A 132 1.01 -9.69 -14.44
C THR A 132 0.33 -10.87 -15.13
N LYS A 133 -0.68 -10.59 -15.95
CA LYS A 133 -1.39 -11.63 -16.72
C LYS A 133 -0.49 -12.31 -17.75
N LYS A 134 0.30 -11.53 -18.50
CA LYS A 134 1.23 -12.02 -19.51
C LYS A 134 2.20 -13.08 -18.96
N TYR A 135 2.66 -12.89 -17.72
CA TYR A 135 3.60 -13.80 -17.07
C TYR A 135 2.94 -14.83 -16.14
N GLY A 136 1.61 -14.96 -16.17
CA GLY A 136 0.87 -16.01 -15.48
C GLY A 136 0.58 -15.74 -14.00
N GLY A 137 0.76 -14.50 -13.53
CA GLY A 137 0.36 -14.07 -12.19
C GLY A 137 -1.12 -13.71 -12.10
N HIS A 138 -1.63 -13.62 -10.88
CA HIS A 138 -2.98 -13.12 -10.58
C HIS A 138 -2.94 -11.59 -10.40
N ALA A 139 -3.62 -10.85 -11.28
CA ALA A 139 -3.69 -9.39 -11.18
C ALA A 139 -4.85 -8.96 -10.28
N GLN A 140 -4.58 -8.65 -9.02
CA GLN A 140 -5.57 -8.09 -8.11
C GLN A 140 -5.51 -6.56 -8.18
N LEU A 141 -6.53 -5.89 -8.74
CA LEU A 141 -6.56 -4.43 -8.77
C LEU A 141 -7.22 -3.89 -7.50
N ALA A 142 -6.64 -2.85 -6.91
CA ALA A 142 -7.06 -2.34 -5.62
C ALA A 142 -7.49 -0.87 -5.69
N MET A 143 -8.66 -0.59 -5.14
CA MET A 143 -9.20 0.76 -4.97
C MET A 143 -8.71 1.34 -3.65
N SER A 144 -8.01 2.47 -3.72
CA SER A 144 -7.64 3.26 -2.55
C SER A 144 -8.90 3.94 -1.96
N TYR A 145 -9.45 3.39 -0.89
CA TYR A 145 -10.68 3.88 -0.27
C TYR A 145 -10.45 5.18 0.50
N THR A 146 -11.37 6.13 0.36
CA THR A 146 -11.36 7.41 1.06
C THR A 146 -12.79 7.99 1.18
N ILE A 147 -12.97 8.99 2.04
CA ILE A 147 -14.26 9.66 2.25
C ILE A 147 -14.16 11.11 1.76
N SER A 148 -15.10 11.53 0.91
CA SER A 148 -15.26 12.92 0.47
C SER A 148 -16.65 13.08 -0.20
N PRO A 149 -17.07 14.31 -0.56
CA PRO A 149 -18.32 14.52 -1.31
C PRO A 149 -18.43 13.78 -2.65
N VAL A 150 -17.32 13.28 -3.19
CA VAL A 150 -17.21 12.68 -4.54
C VAL A 150 -17.15 11.15 -4.48
N HIS A 151 -16.59 10.62 -3.41
CA HIS A 151 -16.29 9.20 -3.26
C HIS A 151 -17.51 8.47 -2.68
N THR A 152 -18.50 8.24 -3.54
CA THR A 152 -19.74 7.52 -3.21
C THR A 152 -19.62 6.02 -3.54
N ILE A 153 -20.61 5.21 -3.15
CA ILE A 153 -20.68 3.81 -3.58
C ILE A 153 -20.69 3.70 -5.12
N GLU A 154 -21.41 4.59 -5.80
CA GLU A 154 -21.47 4.63 -7.27
C GLU A 154 -20.10 4.94 -7.90
N TYR A 155 -19.32 5.83 -7.29
CA TYR A 155 -17.93 6.08 -7.71
C TYR A 155 -17.09 4.80 -7.68
N TYR A 156 -17.10 4.08 -6.55
CA TYR A 156 -16.33 2.85 -6.41
C TYR A 156 -16.86 1.72 -7.29
N LYS A 157 -18.17 1.64 -7.51
CA LYS A 157 -18.77 0.68 -8.45
C LYS A 157 -18.26 0.88 -9.87
N ASN A 158 -18.25 2.12 -10.34
CA ASN A 158 -17.74 2.46 -11.68
C ASN A 158 -16.23 2.19 -11.79
N LEU A 159 -15.46 2.58 -10.77
CA LEU A 159 -14.03 2.28 -10.70
C LEU A 159 -13.75 0.78 -10.76
N ALA A 160 -14.51 -0.03 -10.03
CA ALA A 160 -14.37 -1.48 -10.03
C ALA A 160 -14.72 -2.10 -11.40
N LEU A 161 -15.73 -1.58 -12.09
CA LEU A 161 -16.06 -1.99 -13.46
C LEU A 161 -14.90 -1.67 -14.42
N GLU A 162 -14.32 -0.47 -14.36
CA GLU A 162 -13.14 -0.12 -15.16
C GLU A 162 -11.96 -1.07 -14.89
N MET A 163 -11.69 -1.38 -13.61
CA MET A 163 -10.65 -2.34 -13.22
C MET A 163 -10.91 -3.75 -13.77
N GLN A 164 -12.17 -4.20 -13.78
CA GLN A 164 -12.55 -5.49 -14.35
C GLN A 164 -12.36 -5.52 -15.88
N GLU A 165 -12.69 -4.43 -16.58
CA GLU A 165 -12.56 -4.33 -18.03
C GLU A 165 -11.09 -4.38 -18.49
N ILE A 166 -10.16 -3.79 -17.72
CA ILE A 166 -8.72 -3.89 -18.02
C ILE A 166 -8.10 -5.24 -17.62
N GLY A 167 -8.90 -6.14 -17.03
CA GLY A 167 -8.52 -7.54 -16.83
C GLY A 167 -8.16 -7.93 -15.41
N ALA A 168 -8.64 -7.23 -14.36
CA ALA A 168 -8.49 -7.69 -12.98
C ALA A 168 -8.98 -9.15 -12.80
N ASP A 169 -8.19 -9.98 -12.10
CA ASP A 169 -8.56 -11.34 -11.70
C ASP A 169 -9.28 -11.37 -10.34
N SER A 170 -9.08 -10.33 -9.53
CA SER A 170 -9.89 -9.98 -8.36
C SER A 170 -9.77 -8.48 -8.06
N ILE A 171 -10.69 -7.94 -7.27
CA ILE A 171 -10.71 -6.53 -6.89
C ILE A 171 -10.63 -6.38 -5.37
N ALA A 172 -9.75 -5.51 -4.89
CA ALA A 172 -9.60 -5.22 -3.47
C ALA A 172 -10.14 -3.83 -3.12
N ILE A 173 -10.93 -3.73 -2.05
CA ILE A 173 -11.19 -2.46 -1.36
C ILE A 173 -10.02 -2.27 -0.39
N LYS A 174 -9.15 -1.29 -0.65
CA LYS A 174 -8.00 -0.98 0.19
C LYS A 174 -8.29 0.25 1.05
N ASP A 175 -8.73 0.02 2.27
CA ASP A 175 -8.85 1.03 3.32
C ASP A 175 -7.57 1.07 4.18
N MET A 176 -6.56 1.77 3.65
CA MET A 176 -5.25 1.91 4.27
C MET A 176 -5.25 2.69 5.60
N SER A 177 -6.29 3.48 5.87
CA SER A 177 -6.35 4.33 7.07
C SER A 177 -7.23 3.73 8.16
N GLY A 178 -8.08 2.75 7.84
CA GLY A 178 -9.03 2.17 8.80
C GLY A 178 -10.29 3.03 8.97
N ILE A 179 -10.73 3.69 7.90
CA ILE A 179 -11.83 4.67 7.91
C ILE A 179 -13.11 4.16 7.23
N LEU A 180 -13.11 2.92 6.73
CA LEU A 180 -14.29 2.29 6.13
C LEU A 180 -15.29 1.91 7.24
N LEU A 181 -16.40 2.64 7.30
CA LEU A 181 -17.46 2.37 8.27
C LEU A 181 -18.17 1.03 7.98
N PRO A 182 -18.62 0.28 9.01
CA PRO A 182 -19.17 -1.05 8.81
C PRO A 182 -20.39 -1.11 7.87
N GLU A 183 -21.36 -0.20 8.01
CA GLU A 183 -22.52 -0.19 7.10
C GLU A 183 -22.16 0.21 5.67
N VAL A 184 -21.22 1.14 5.51
CA VAL A 184 -20.70 1.50 4.17
C VAL A 184 -19.99 0.30 3.55
N ALA A 185 -19.26 -0.49 4.33
CA ALA A 185 -18.63 -1.72 3.86
C ALA A 185 -19.66 -2.76 3.40
N TYR A 186 -20.74 -2.93 4.16
CA TYR A 186 -21.85 -3.82 3.77
C TYR A 186 -22.44 -3.41 2.42
N GLU A 187 -22.83 -2.14 2.28
CA GLU A 187 -23.45 -1.63 1.07
C GLU A 187 -22.48 -1.69 -0.12
N LEU A 188 -21.24 -1.20 0.06
CA LEU A 188 -20.23 -1.21 -1.00
C LEU A 188 -19.94 -2.63 -1.49
N VAL A 189 -19.66 -3.57 -0.59
CA VAL A 189 -19.38 -4.96 -0.98
C VAL A 189 -20.59 -5.56 -1.70
N LYS A 190 -21.80 -5.34 -1.20
CA LYS A 190 -23.02 -5.86 -1.81
C LYS A 190 -23.20 -5.32 -3.24
N GLU A 191 -23.00 -4.02 -3.44
CA GLU A 191 -23.09 -3.40 -4.77
C GLU A 191 -22.01 -3.93 -5.72
N LEU A 192 -20.76 -4.04 -5.27
CA LEU A 192 -19.67 -4.61 -6.05
C LEU A 192 -19.95 -6.06 -6.45
N LYS A 193 -20.42 -6.90 -5.51
CA LYS A 193 -20.78 -8.29 -5.79
C LYS A 193 -21.96 -8.43 -6.75
N SER A 194 -22.79 -7.40 -6.90
CA SER A 194 -23.91 -7.42 -7.86
C SER A 194 -23.47 -7.18 -9.32
N VAL A 195 -22.32 -6.51 -9.53
CA VAL A 195 -21.83 -6.13 -10.87
C VAL A 195 -20.54 -6.83 -11.29
N LEU A 196 -19.73 -7.31 -10.34
CA LEU A 196 -18.44 -7.94 -10.62
C LEU A 196 -18.58 -9.46 -10.81
N ARG A 197 -17.83 -9.99 -11.78
CA ARG A 197 -17.67 -11.43 -12.02
C ARG A 197 -16.44 -12.03 -11.32
N VAL A 198 -15.63 -11.18 -10.71
CA VAL A 198 -14.38 -11.54 -10.04
C VAL A 198 -14.51 -11.45 -8.51
N PRO A 199 -13.65 -12.14 -7.74
CA PRO A 199 -13.68 -12.07 -6.29
C PRO A 199 -13.44 -10.65 -5.75
N VAL A 200 -14.08 -10.32 -4.63
CA VAL A 200 -13.92 -9.07 -3.89
C VAL A 200 -13.17 -9.34 -2.58
N GLU A 201 -12.10 -8.59 -2.37
CA GLU A 201 -11.25 -8.63 -1.18
C GLU A 201 -11.37 -7.34 -0.37
N VAL A 202 -11.41 -7.43 0.96
CA VAL A 202 -11.44 -6.25 1.83
C VAL A 202 -10.20 -6.21 2.71
N HIS A 203 -9.44 -5.14 2.53
CA HIS A 203 -8.28 -4.80 3.33
C HIS A 203 -8.60 -3.55 4.16
N THR A 204 -8.56 -3.64 5.49
CA THR A 204 -8.66 -2.46 6.35
C THR A 204 -7.71 -2.52 7.55
N HIS A 205 -7.21 -1.34 7.94
CA HIS A 205 -6.40 -1.17 9.15
C HIS A 205 -7.30 -0.95 10.37
N ALA A 206 -6.86 -1.40 11.54
CA ALA A 206 -7.63 -1.32 12.79
C ALA A 206 -7.52 0.05 13.50
N THR A 207 -6.95 1.07 12.84
CA THR A 207 -6.56 2.34 13.48
C THR A 207 -7.74 3.02 14.16
N ALA A 208 -8.89 3.12 13.49
CA ALA A 208 -10.08 3.75 14.06
C ALA A 208 -10.86 2.86 15.05
N GLY A 209 -10.44 1.59 15.22
CA GLY A 209 -11.17 0.62 16.04
C GLY A 209 -12.40 0.03 15.35
N LEU A 210 -12.57 0.26 14.04
CA LEU A 210 -13.74 -0.16 13.27
C LEU A 210 -13.54 -1.48 12.51
N ALA A 211 -12.29 -1.83 12.21
CA ALA A 211 -11.95 -2.85 11.21
C ALA A 211 -12.61 -4.22 11.43
N SER A 212 -12.67 -4.72 12.68
CA SER A 212 -13.32 -6.01 12.96
C SER A 212 -14.83 -5.98 12.67
N MET A 213 -15.51 -4.88 12.98
CA MET A 213 -16.93 -4.70 12.64
C MET A 213 -17.11 -4.57 11.13
N THR A 214 -16.21 -3.83 10.49
CA THR A 214 -16.15 -3.67 9.03
C THR A 214 -15.99 -5.00 8.31
N TYR A 215 -15.13 -5.90 8.80
CA TYR A 215 -15.00 -7.24 8.24
C TYR A 215 -16.24 -8.08 8.44
N LEU A 216 -16.89 -8.06 9.60
CA LEU A 216 -18.14 -8.82 9.79
C LEU A 216 -19.20 -8.37 8.79
N ARG A 217 -19.40 -7.05 8.65
CA ARG A 217 -20.38 -6.49 7.71
C ARG A 217 -20.00 -6.76 6.24
N ALA A 218 -18.74 -6.67 5.87
CA ALA A 218 -18.26 -7.04 4.53
C ALA A 218 -18.47 -8.54 4.22
N ILE A 219 -18.20 -9.42 5.19
CA ILE A 219 -18.40 -10.87 5.05
C ILE A 219 -19.90 -11.18 4.90
N GLU A 220 -20.77 -10.57 5.69
CA GLU A 220 -22.22 -10.70 5.57
C GLU A 220 -22.75 -10.22 4.21
N ALA A 221 -22.12 -9.19 3.62
CA ALA A 221 -22.43 -8.68 2.28
C ALA A 221 -21.89 -9.56 1.13
N GLY A 222 -21.06 -10.57 1.44
CA GLY A 222 -20.57 -11.53 0.45
C GLY A 222 -19.13 -11.29 -0.04
N ALA A 223 -18.30 -10.57 0.72
CA ALA A 223 -16.85 -10.51 0.46
C ALA A 223 -16.26 -11.93 0.37
N ASP A 224 -15.31 -12.15 -0.54
CA ASP A 224 -14.71 -13.46 -0.79
C ASP A 224 -13.44 -13.67 0.05
N ILE A 225 -12.68 -12.59 0.27
CA ILE A 225 -11.39 -12.59 0.96
C ILE A 225 -11.32 -11.38 1.90
N VAL A 226 -10.67 -11.53 3.06
CA VAL A 226 -10.32 -10.43 3.95
C VAL A 226 -8.86 -10.54 4.41
N ASP A 227 -8.26 -9.42 4.76
CA ASP A 227 -6.87 -9.37 5.20
C ASP A 227 -6.76 -9.41 6.73
N THR A 228 -5.90 -10.25 7.29
CA THR A 228 -5.64 -10.24 8.74
C THR A 228 -4.15 -10.29 9.01
N ALA A 229 -3.78 -9.96 10.25
CA ALA A 229 -2.43 -10.13 10.75
C ALA A 229 -2.45 -11.09 11.94
N ILE A 230 -1.48 -12.01 12.05
CA ILE A 230 -1.35 -12.85 13.25
C ILE A 230 -1.20 -11.98 14.50
N SER A 231 -1.82 -12.37 15.63
CA SER A 231 -2.09 -11.46 16.75
C SER A 231 -0.93 -10.58 17.26
N PRO A 232 0.34 -11.03 17.36
CA PRO A 232 1.44 -10.17 17.81
C PRO A 232 1.78 -9.05 16.84
N LEU A 233 1.35 -9.16 15.58
CA LEU A 233 1.56 -8.20 14.51
C LEU A 233 0.24 -7.55 14.05
N SER A 234 -0.82 -7.66 14.87
CA SER A 234 -2.16 -7.15 14.59
C SER A 234 -2.55 -5.94 15.46
N GLY A 235 -3.67 -5.31 15.12
CA GLY A 235 -4.29 -4.22 15.88
C GLY A 235 -3.63 -2.85 15.66
N GLY A 236 -4.28 -1.82 16.20
CA GLY A 236 -3.88 -0.42 15.98
C GLY A 236 -3.73 -0.11 14.50
N THR A 237 -2.55 0.35 14.09
CA THR A 237 -2.22 0.65 12.69
C THR A 237 -2.02 -0.58 11.81
N SER A 238 -2.14 -1.80 12.32
CA SER A 238 -2.13 -3.05 11.55
C SER A 238 -3.55 -3.56 11.28
N GLN A 239 -3.71 -4.73 10.66
CA GLN A 239 -5.00 -5.39 10.41
C GLN A 239 -5.55 -6.05 11.69
N PRO A 240 -6.86 -6.41 11.72
CA PRO A 240 -7.42 -7.28 12.74
C PRO A 240 -6.69 -8.62 12.90
N ALA A 241 -6.73 -9.17 14.12
CA ALA A 241 -6.08 -10.44 14.44
C ALA A 241 -6.71 -11.62 13.70
N THR A 242 -5.87 -12.44 13.05
CA THR A 242 -6.28 -13.66 12.35
C THR A 242 -7.07 -14.60 13.27
N GLU A 243 -6.55 -14.85 14.47
CA GLU A 243 -7.15 -15.79 15.43
C GLU A 243 -8.52 -15.31 15.91
N SER A 244 -8.69 -14.00 16.10
CA SER A 244 -9.96 -13.43 16.51
C SER A 244 -11.03 -13.63 15.44
N LEU A 245 -10.72 -13.35 14.17
CA LEU A 245 -11.67 -13.54 13.09
C LEU A 245 -12.04 -15.02 12.90
N VAL A 246 -11.05 -15.92 12.95
CA VAL A 246 -11.29 -17.37 12.86
C VAL A 246 -12.23 -17.85 13.96
N ARG A 247 -12.01 -17.41 15.22
CA ARG A 247 -12.91 -17.74 16.34
C ARG A 247 -14.31 -17.18 16.14
N THR A 248 -14.43 -15.94 15.66
CA THR A 248 -15.73 -15.31 15.42
C THR A 248 -16.56 -16.03 14.36
N LEU A 249 -15.92 -16.58 13.33
CA LEU A 249 -16.61 -17.25 12.24
C LEU A 249 -16.81 -18.75 12.45
N GLN A 250 -16.25 -19.33 13.51
CA GLN A 250 -16.36 -20.75 13.80
C GLN A 250 -17.83 -21.16 14.01
N GLY A 251 -18.28 -22.17 13.27
CA GLY A 251 -19.69 -22.64 13.32
C GLY A 251 -20.68 -21.78 12.53
N THR A 252 -20.22 -20.72 11.86
CA THR A 252 -21.04 -19.94 10.90
C THR A 252 -20.94 -20.53 9.49
N GLU A 253 -21.84 -20.14 8.59
CA GLU A 253 -21.76 -20.53 7.16
C GLU A 253 -20.51 -20.02 6.44
N ARG A 254 -19.79 -19.06 7.04
CA ARG A 254 -18.58 -18.45 6.49
C ARG A 254 -17.30 -18.92 7.20
N GLU A 255 -17.36 -20.00 7.98
CA GLU A 255 -16.19 -20.52 8.71
C GLU A 255 -14.95 -20.71 7.83
N THR A 256 -13.75 -20.47 8.38
CA THR A 256 -12.49 -20.65 7.65
C THR A 256 -12.04 -22.12 7.64
N GLY A 257 -12.26 -22.83 8.75
CA GLY A 257 -11.72 -24.17 8.98
C GLY A 257 -10.24 -24.20 9.40
N PHE A 258 -9.67 -23.07 9.83
CA PHE A 258 -8.27 -23.00 10.27
C PHE A 258 -8.08 -23.62 11.66
N ASP A 259 -6.93 -24.26 11.86
CA ASP A 259 -6.52 -24.81 13.16
C ASP A 259 -6.05 -23.68 14.11
N LEU A 260 -6.81 -23.46 15.18
CA LEU A 260 -6.52 -22.45 16.18
C LEU A 260 -5.26 -22.75 17.02
N GLU A 261 -4.88 -24.02 17.22
CA GLU A 261 -3.63 -24.34 17.92
C GLU A 261 -2.42 -24.07 17.03
N LEU A 262 -2.49 -24.38 15.72
CA LEU A 262 -1.46 -23.99 14.76
C LEU A 262 -1.28 -22.46 14.72
N LEU A 263 -2.38 -21.71 14.65
CA LEU A 263 -2.32 -20.24 14.69
C LEU A 263 -1.69 -19.72 15.99
N LYS A 264 -2.02 -20.33 17.12
CA LYS A 264 -1.41 -20.00 18.41
C LYS A 264 0.10 -20.27 18.41
N GLU A 265 0.57 -21.38 17.84
CA GLU A 265 2.01 -21.64 17.72
C GLU A 265 2.73 -20.57 16.88
N ILE A 266 2.11 -20.11 15.79
CA ILE A 266 2.64 -19.02 14.96
C ILE A 266 2.65 -17.71 15.75
N ALA A 267 1.61 -17.42 16.52
CA ALA A 267 1.57 -16.26 17.39
C ALA A 267 2.66 -16.33 18.49
N GLU A 268 2.84 -17.47 19.15
CA GLU A 268 3.92 -17.65 20.15
C GLU A 268 5.31 -17.41 19.55
N TYR A 269 5.53 -17.76 18.28
CA TYR A 269 6.78 -17.46 17.58
C TYR A 269 7.02 -15.95 17.42
N PHE A 270 6.00 -15.19 17.04
CA PHE A 270 6.14 -13.74 16.82
C PHE A 270 6.13 -12.90 18.10
N LYS A 271 5.63 -13.42 19.23
CA LYS A 271 5.63 -12.69 20.52
C LYS A 271 7.02 -12.21 20.99
N PRO A 272 8.06 -13.06 21.08
CA PRO A 272 9.39 -12.60 21.49
C PRO A 272 9.99 -11.61 20.49
N ILE A 273 9.71 -11.78 19.19
CA ILE A 273 10.14 -10.85 18.14
C ILE A 273 9.50 -9.47 18.37
N ARG A 274 8.18 -9.43 18.59
CA ARG A 274 7.47 -8.18 18.92
C ARG A 274 8.03 -7.52 20.18
N ALA A 275 8.31 -8.30 21.22
CA ALA A 275 8.89 -7.79 22.46
C ALA A 275 10.28 -7.17 22.23
N LYS A 276 11.13 -7.79 21.40
CA LYS A 276 12.43 -7.23 20.98
C LYS A 276 12.25 -5.86 20.31
N TYR A 277 11.41 -5.77 19.27
CA TYR A 277 11.21 -4.51 18.54
C TYR A 277 10.61 -3.40 19.41
N LEU A 278 9.80 -3.75 20.41
CA LEU A 278 9.31 -2.80 21.41
C LEU A 278 10.42 -2.31 22.33
N GLN A 279 11.29 -3.21 22.82
CA GLN A 279 12.43 -2.85 23.67
C GLN A 279 13.46 -1.99 22.93
N GLU A 280 13.67 -2.24 21.65
CA GLU A 280 14.56 -1.45 20.78
C GLU A 280 13.95 -0.09 20.37
N GLY A 281 12.69 0.19 20.72
CA GLY A 281 11.98 1.42 20.37
C GLY A 281 11.58 1.53 18.89
N ILE A 282 11.76 0.47 18.11
CA ILE A 282 11.34 0.40 16.70
C ILE A 282 9.81 0.27 16.61
N LEU A 283 9.21 -0.57 17.46
CA LEU A 283 7.76 -0.58 17.65
C LEU A 283 7.37 0.52 18.62
N ASN A 284 6.70 1.55 18.12
CA ASN A 284 6.12 2.60 18.95
C ASN A 284 4.78 2.11 19.54
N PRO A 285 4.60 2.09 20.88
CA PRO A 285 3.33 1.72 21.50
C PRO A 285 2.12 2.48 20.96
N GLN A 286 2.29 3.74 20.53
CA GLN A 286 1.23 4.54 19.92
C GLN A 286 0.64 3.89 18.66
N ALA A 287 1.44 3.12 17.92
CA ALA A 287 1.00 2.41 16.72
C ALA A 287 -0.02 1.29 17.03
N LEU A 288 -0.15 0.88 18.30
CA LEU A 288 -1.13 -0.10 18.77
C LEU A 288 -2.40 0.54 19.33
N MET A 289 -2.40 1.86 19.52
CA MET A 289 -3.53 2.57 20.13
C MET A 289 -4.61 2.85 19.08
N THR A 290 -5.86 2.79 19.52
CA THR A 290 -7.01 3.18 18.70
C THR A 290 -7.10 4.69 18.62
N GLU A 291 -7.35 5.20 17.42
CA GLU A 291 -7.57 6.62 17.13
C GLU A 291 -8.84 6.77 16.26
N PRO A 292 -10.03 6.85 16.88
CA PRO A 292 -11.30 6.93 16.16
C PRO A 292 -11.41 8.18 15.28
N SER A 293 -10.76 9.28 15.68
CA SER A 293 -10.88 10.59 15.03
C SER A 293 -10.23 10.64 13.64
N ILE A 294 -9.51 9.57 13.25
CA ILE A 294 -8.93 9.43 11.92
C ILE A 294 -10.00 9.40 10.82
N VAL A 295 -11.25 9.07 11.13
CA VAL A 295 -12.35 9.10 10.17
C VAL A 295 -12.61 10.53 9.67
N GLU A 296 -12.44 11.53 10.54
CA GLU A 296 -12.68 12.94 10.24
C GLU A 296 -11.54 13.54 9.40
N TYR A 297 -10.29 13.38 9.83
CA TYR A 297 -9.14 14.00 9.16
C TYR A 297 -8.46 13.11 8.11
N GLN A 298 -8.68 11.79 8.13
CA GLN A 298 -8.23 10.79 7.15
C GLN A 298 -6.71 10.72 6.91
N LEU A 299 -5.91 11.28 7.81
CA LEU A 299 -4.45 11.23 7.81
C LEU A 299 -3.97 10.19 8.82
N PRO A 300 -2.98 9.35 8.51
CA PRO A 300 -2.40 8.47 9.53
C PRO A 300 -1.80 9.26 10.70
N GLY A 301 -1.91 8.75 11.93
CA GLY A 301 -1.37 9.43 13.13
C GLY A 301 0.13 9.73 13.06
N GLY A 302 0.92 8.85 12.41
CA GLY A 302 2.34 9.10 12.15
C GLY A 302 2.61 10.31 11.24
N MET A 303 1.66 10.67 10.38
CA MET A 303 1.76 11.88 9.55
C MET A 303 1.45 13.14 10.37
N LEU A 304 0.48 13.08 11.27
CA LEU A 304 0.16 14.19 12.17
C LEU A 304 1.33 14.54 13.10
N SER A 305 1.98 13.53 13.68
CA SER A 305 3.17 13.74 14.51
C SER A 305 4.35 14.29 13.69
N ASN A 306 4.51 13.88 12.43
CA ASN A 306 5.48 14.48 11.52
C ASN A 306 5.19 15.97 11.24
N PHE A 307 3.94 16.36 11.03
CA PHE A 307 3.56 17.77 10.84
C PHE A 307 3.81 18.59 12.09
N LEU A 308 3.48 18.06 13.27
CA LEU A 308 3.78 18.71 14.55
C LEU A 308 5.29 18.91 14.73
N SER A 309 6.10 17.91 14.39
CA SER A 309 7.57 18.01 14.41
C SER A 309 8.08 19.09 13.44
N GLN A 310 7.55 19.14 12.22
CA GLN A 310 7.91 20.19 11.25
C GLN A 310 7.54 21.60 11.76
N LEU A 311 6.39 21.76 12.39
CA LEU A 311 5.98 23.03 13.01
C LEU A 311 6.88 23.40 14.19
N LYS A 312 7.28 22.42 15.01
CA LYS A 312 8.21 22.61 16.12
C LYS A 312 9.59 23.06 15.67
N MET A 313 10.14 22.47 14.61
CA MET A 313 11.39 22.92 14.00
C MET A 313 11.32 24.39 13.55
N GLN A 314 10.13 24.86 13.18
CA GLN A 314 9.86 26.23 12.75
C GLN A 314 9.32 27.13 13.88
N LYS A 315 9.28 26.64 15.12
CA LYS A 315 8.74 27.36 16.30
C LYS A 315 7.30 27.86 16.10
N ALA A 316 6.49 27.05 15.39
CA ALA A 316 5.14 27.38 14.96
C ALA A 316 4.08 26.37 15.45
N GLU A 317 4.33 25.69 16.57
CA GLU A 317 3.45 24.66 17.12
C GLU A 317 2.03 25.18 17.41
N HIS A 318 1.92 26.45 17.82
CA HIS A 318 0.64 27.13 18.06
C HIS A 318 -0.27 27.21 16.82
N LYS A 319 0.26 26.95 15.62
CA LYS A 319 -0.49 26.94 14.36
C LYS A 319 -1.00 25.55 13.95
N TYR A 320 -0.78 24.52 14.76
CA TYR A 320 -1.13 23.13 14.42
C TYR A 320 -2.62 22.97 14.05
N GLU A 321 -3.53 23.53 14.86
CA GLU A 321 -4.98 23.47 14.59
C GLU A 321 -5.37 24.21 13.29
N ASP A 322 -4.67 25.28 12.94
CA ASP A 322 -4.90 25.98 11.69
C ASP A 322 -4.46 25.14 10.48
N VAL A 323 -3.37 24.37 10.63
CA VAL A 323 -2.93 23.41 9.61
C VAL A 323 -3.95 22.30 9.42
N LEU A 324 -4.48 21.72 10.50
CA LEU A 324 -5.52 20.69 10.40
C LEU A 324 -6.78 21.20 9.68
N ARG A 325 -7.18 22.45 9.92
CA ARG A 325 -8.29 23.11 9.22
C ARG A 325 -7.99 23.43 7.75
N GLU A 326 -6.72 23.62 7.40
CA GLU A 326 -6.31 23.92 6.02
C GLU A 326 -6.19 22.67 5.14
N ILE A 327 -5.87 21.51 5.71
CA ILE A 327 -5.70 20.26 4.95
C ILE A 327 -6.93 19.89 4.10
N PRO A 328 -8.17 19.85 4.63
CA PRO A 328 -9.35 19.56 3.83
C PRO A 328 -9.57 20.57 2.69
N ARG A 329 -9.17 21.83 2.87
CA ARG A 329 -9.30 22.88 1.86
C ARG A 329 -8.30 22.69 0.73
N VAL A 330 -7.04 22.38 1.05
CA VAL A 330 -6.03 22.02 0.04
C VAL A 330 -6.44 20.76 -0.70
N ARG A 331 -6.94 19.75 0.01
CA ARG A 331 -7.44 18.52 -0.61
C ARG A 331 -8.58 18.78 -1.58
N ALA A 332 -9.52 19.65 -1.23
CA ALA A 332 -10.63 20.04 -2.10
C ALA A 332 -10.13 20.78 -3.36
N ASP A 333 -9.23 21.75 -3.20
CA ASP A 333 -8.63 22.47 -4.33
C ASP A 333 -7.92 21.53 -5.32
N LEU A 334 -7.28 20.48 -4.80
CA LEU A 334 -6.57 19.47 -5.59
C LEU A 334 -7.48 18.37 -6.16
N GLY A 335 -8.81 18.53 -6.09
CA GLY A 335 -9.76 17.60 -6.69
C GLY A 335 -10.01 16.33 -5.88
N TYR A 336 -9.91 16.42 -4.55
CA TYR A 336 -10.18 15.35 -3.58
C TYR A 336 -9.36 14.06 -3.72
N PRO A 337 -8.02 14.11 -3.93
CA PRO A 337 -7.23 12.89 -3.96
C PRO A 337 -7.42 12.04 -2.69
N PRO A 338 -7.39 10.70 -2.77
CA PRO A 338 -7.19 9.85 -1.61
C PRO A 338 -5.91 10.24 -0.87
N LEU A 339 -5.96 10.33 0.46
CA LEU A 339 -4.80 10.72 1.27
C LEU A 339 -3.91 9.51 1.57
N VAL A 340 -3.32 8.96 0.50
CA VAL A 340 -2.33 7.88 0.53
C VAL A 340 -0.98 8.44 0.11
N THR A 341 0.12 7.82 0.53
CA THR A 341 1.46 8.19 0.07
C THR A 341 1.55 8.15 -1.46
N PRO A 342 2.06 9.20 -2.13
CA PRO A 342 2.69 10.41 -1.56
C PRO A 342 1.72 11.59 -1.31
N LEU A 343 0.47 11.51 -1.76
CA LEU A 343 -0.50 12.61 -1.79
C LEU A 343 -0.82 13.18 -0.40
N SER A 344 -0.90 12.33 0.62
CA SER A 344 -1.11 12.77 2.00
C SER A 344 -0.03 13.73 2.49
N GLN A 345 1.24 13.44 2.17
CA GLN A 345 2.36 14.31 2.52
C GLN A 345 2.33 15.61 1.72
N MET A 346 2.03 15.52 0.43
CA MET A 346 1.94 16.69 -0.46
C MET A 346 0.87 17.68 0.04
N VAL A 347 -0.34 17.18 0.32
CA VAL A 347 -1.45 17.99 0.84
C VAL A 347 -1.07 18.64 2.16
N GLY A 348 -0.50 17.88 3.10
CA GLY A 348 -0.14 18.40 4.41
C GLY A 348 1.01 19.42 4.38
N THR A 349 2.05 19.19 3.58
CA THR A 349 3.14 20.17 3.39
C THR A 349 2.62 21.46 2.76
N GLN A 350 1.74 21.38 1.77
CA GLN A 350 1.13 22.57 1.18
C GLN A 350 0.26 23.32 2.20
N ALA A 351 -0.49 22.61 3.05
CA ALA A 351 -1.27 23.22 4.13
C ALA A 351 -0.36 23.95 5.13
N ILE A 352 0.74 23.34 5.55
CA ILE A 352 1.76 23.98 6.40
C ILE A 352 2.28 25.26 5.73
N PHE A 353 2.63 25.22 4.44
CA PHE A 353 3.11 26.40 3.72
C PHE A 353 2.07 27.52 3.65
N ASN A 354 0.80 27.19 3.39
CA ASN A 354 -0.28 28.17 3.37
C ASN A 354 -0.39 28.90 4.72
N ILE A 355 -0.33 28.15 5.83
CA ILE A 355 -0.48 28.68 7.19
C ILE A 355 0.76 29.46 7.67
N LEU A 356 1.95 29.02 7.31
CA LEU A 356 3.19 29.70 7.69
C LEU A 356 3.42 30.99 6.91
N THR A 357 3.09 30.98 5.61
CA THR A 357 3.25 32.16 4.75
C THR A 357 2.11 33.18 4.91
N GLY A 358 0.99 32.79 5.53
CA GLY A 358 -0.20 33.63 5.70
C GLY A 358 -1.01 33.83 4.42
N GLN A 359 -0.67 33.15 3.33
CA GLN A 359 -1.33 33.27 2.03
C GLN A 359 -1.34 31.93 1.31
N ARG A 360 -2.53 31.45 0.91
CA ARG A 360 -2.67 30.17 0.20
C ARG A 360 -1.89 30.19 -1.11
N TYR A 361 -1.11 29.14 -1.36
CA TYR A 361 -0.33 28.92 -2.57
C TYR A 361 0.70 30.02 -2.90
N LYS A 362 1.15 30.81 -1.90
CA LYS A 362 2.29 31.73 -2.09
C LYS A 362 3.60 30.97 -2.32
N LEU A 363 3.79 29.88 -1.57
CA LEU A 363 4.87 28.91 -1.75
C LEU A 363 4.23 27.57 -2.15
N VAL A 364 4.66 27.03 -3.27
CA VAL A 364 4.10 25.79 -3.83
C VAL A 364 5.24 24.82 -4.12
N PRO A 365 5.29 23.64 -3.47
CA PRO A 365 6.24 22.58 -3.78
C PRO A 365 6.13 22.12 -5.24
N ASN A 366 7.24 21.64 -5.81
CA ASN A 366 7.24 21.16 -7.19
C ASN A 366 6.34 19.94 -7.39
N GLU A 367 6.18 19.10 -6.37
CA GLU A 367 5.29 17.94 -6.36
C GLU A 367 3.83 18.37 -6.56
N ILE A 368 3.39 19.44 -5.88
CA ILE A 368 2.06 20.01 -6.06
C ILE A 368 1.90 20.58 -7.47
N LYS A 369 2.91 21.29 -7.98
CA LYS A 369 2.88 21.78 -9.37
C LYS A 369 2.76 20.63 -10.37
N ASN A 370 3.55 19.56 -10.18
CA ASN A 370 3.55 18.38 -11.04
C ASN A 370 2.23 17.61 -10.97
N TYR A 371 1.60 17.56 -9.79
CA TYR A 371 0.24 17.05 -9.63
C TYR A 371 -0.76 17.85 -10.46
N VAL A 372 -0.74 19.18 -10.35
CA VAL A 372 -1.66 20.06 -11.10
C VAL A 372 -1.37 20.03 -12.61
N ARG A 373 -0.12 19.78 -13.02
CA ARG A 373 0.27 19.51 -14.42
C ARG A 373 -0.23 18.17 -14.96
N GLY A 374 -0.82 17.31 -14.12
CA GLY A 374 -1.31 15.99 -14.50
C GLY A 374 -0.21 14.92 -14.60
N LEU A 375 0.96 15.14 -13.98
CA LEU A 375 2.10 14.20 -14.06
C LEU A 375 2.01 13.02 -13.07
N TYR A 376 1.02 13.03 -12.18
CA TYR A 376 0.70 11.92 -11.29
C TYR A 376 -0.46 11.06 -11.81
N GLY A 377 -1.34 11.63 -12.64
CA GLY A 377 -2.57 11.01 -13.09
C GLY A 377 -3.73 12.00 -13.03
N LYS A 378 -4.94 11.50 -13.26
CA LYS A 378 -6.19 12.26 -13.20
C LYS A 378 -6.68 12.32 -11.77
N SER A 379 -6.98 13.54 -11.30
CA SER A 379 -7.65 13.75 -10.01
C SER A 379 -9.12 13.26 -10.06
N PRO A 380 -9.70 12.80 -8.93
CA PRO A 380 -11.10 12.35 -8.89
C PRO A 380 -12.10 13.40 -9.41
N VAL A 381 -11.84 14.67 -9.12
CA VAL A 381 -12.56 15.82 -9.68
C VAL A 381 -11.61 16.73 -10.44
N PRO A 382 -12.05 17.34 -11.56
CA PRO A 382 -11.26 18.38 -12.23
C PRO A 382 -10.90 19.51 -11.28
N ILE A 383 -9.61 19.83 -11.22
CA ILE A 383 -9.10 21.01 -10.50
C ILE A 383 -9.63 22.27 -11.20
N SER A 384 -10.09 23.25 -10.43
CA SER A 384 -10.64 24.49 -11.00
C SER A 384 -9.57 25.29 -11.76
N GLU A 385 -9.99 26.03 -12.79
CA GLU A 385 -9.08 26.86 -13.58
C GLU A 385 -8.39 27.95 -12.73
N GLU A 386 -9.09 28.47 -11.70
CA GLU A 386 -8.51 29.43 -10.76
C GLU A 386 -7.34 28.82 -9.97
N ILE A 387 -7.51 27.61 -9.45
CA ILE A 387 -6.45 26.90 -8.70
C ILE A 387 -5.30 26.51 -9.63
N LYS A 388 -5.59 26.01 -10.83
CA LYS A 388 -4.56 25.74 -11.86
C LYS A 388 -3.74 26.99 -12.13
N LYS A 389 -4.40 28.11 -12.42
CA LYS A 389 -3.73 29.38 -12.72
C LYS A 389 -2.90 29.90 -11.54
N THR A 390 -3.37 29.70 -10.32
CA THR A 390 -2.65 30.09 -9.10
C THR A 390 -1.36 29.28 -8.92
N ILE A 391 -1.40 27.98 -9.21
CA ILE A 391 -0.30 27.04 -8.92
C ILE A 391 0.72 26.97 -10.07
N ILE A 392 0.24 26.91 -11.32
CA ILE A 392 1.06 26.67 -12.53
C ILE A 392 0.91 27.77 -13.60
N GLY A 393 0.17 28.83 -13.33
CA GLY A 393 -0.01 29.92 -14.30
C GLY A 393 -0.77 29.48 -15.55
N ASN A 394 -0.20 29.77 -16.74
CA ASN A 394 -0.81 29.42 -18.03
C ASN A 394 -0.18 28.14 -18.64
N GLU A 395 0.52 27.34 -17.84
CA GLU A 395 1.08 26.07 -18.33
C GLU A 395 -0.03 25.09 -18.72
N GLU A 396 0.18 24.31 -19.79
CA GLU A 396 -0.77 23.28 -20.21
C GLU A 396 -0.80 22.11 -19.23
N VAL A 397 -2.01 21.66 -18.90
CA VAL A 397 -2.24 20.47 -18.09
C VAL A 397 -2.24 19.24 -18.98
N PHE A 398 -1.37 18.28 -18.69
CA PHE A 398 -1.37 17.01 -19.39
C PHE A 398 -2.55 16.15 -18.95
N THR A 399 -3.27 15.60 -19.93
CA THR A 399 -4.49 14.79 -19.69
C THR A 399 -4.30 13.31 -20.02
N GLY A 400 -3.17 12.91 -20.61
CA GLY A 400 -2.86 11.50 -20.91
C GLY A 400 -2.35 10.72 -19.70
N ARG A 401 -1.84 9.50 -19.93
CA ARG A 401 -1.18 8.70 -18.89
C ARG A 401 0.26 9.19 -18.73
N PRO A 402 0.73 9.57 -17.52
CA PRO A 402 2.06 10.16 -17.36
C PRO A 402 3.22 9.36 -17.93
N ALA A 403 3.16 8.03 -17.87
CA ALA A 403 4.19 7.15 -18.42
C ALA A 403 4.34 7.23 -19.95
N ASP A 404 3.33 7.72 -20.68
CA ASP A 404 3.42 7.91 -22.14
C ASP A 404 4.49 8.96 -22.52
N LYS A 405 4.92 9.79 -21.56
CA LYS A 405 6.01 10.78 -21.73
C LYS A 405 7.39 10.25 -21.33
N ILE A 406 7.48 9.03 -20.81
CA ILE A 406 8.73 8.46 -20.31
C ILE A 406 9.26 7.49 -21.36
N ALA A 407 10.39 7.84 -21.97
CA ALA A 407 11.08 6.93 -22.88
C ALA A 407 11.59 5.69 -22.14
N ALA A 408 11.77 4.58 -22.86
CA ALA A 408 12.33 3.35 -22.30
C ALA A 408 13.66 3.62 -21.57
N GLU A 409 13.81 3.04 -20.38
CA GLU A 409 14.91 3.34 -19.45
C GLU A 409 15.91 2.18 -19.31
N TYR A 410 15.52 0.94 -19.64
CA TYR A 410 16.26 -0.25 -19.24
C TYR A 410 17.69 -0.30 -19.78
N ASP A 411 17.89 -0.09 -21.09
CA ASP A 411 19.21 -0.18 -21.71
C ASP A 411 20.19 0.87 -21.15
N LYS A 412 19.67 2.06 -20.82
CA LYS A 412 20.43 3.10 -20.14
C LYS A 412 20.85 2.66 -18.74
N LEU A 413 19.94 2.05 -17.98
CA LEU A 413 20.23 1.56 -16.63
C LEU A 413 21.23 0.40 -16.63
N VAL A 414 21.22 -0.45 -17.66
CA VAL A 414 22.26 -1.50 -17.85
C VAL A 414 23.64 -0.86 -18.01
N GLU A 415 23.77 0.17 -18.84
CA GLU A 415 25.05 0.88 -19.02
C GLU A 415 25.50 1.58 -17.73
N GLU A 416 24.58 2.23 -17.00
CA GLU A 416 24.88 2.92 -15.72
C GLU A 416 25.32 1.96 -14.60
N THR A 417 24.93 0.69 -14.68
CA THR A 417 25.17 -0.32 -13.64
C THR A 417 26.22 -1.37 -14.02
N ARG A 418 26.81 -1.28 -15.22
CA ARG A 418 27.73 -2.28 -15.79
C ARG A 418 28.90 -2.67 -14.88
N ASP A 419 29.34 -1.76 -14.01
CA ASP A 419 30.50 -1.96 -13.14
C ASP A 419 30.16 -2.69 -11.83
N PHE A 420 28.88 -2.84 -11.48
CA PHE A 420 28.48 -3.41 -10.18
C PHE A 420 27.22 -4.30 -10.19
N ALA A 421 26.33 -4.22 -11.18
CA ALA A 421 25.20 -5.15 -11.29
C ALA A 421 25.66 -6.48 -11.90
N ARG A 422 25.23 -7.61 -11.32
CA ARG A 422 25.53 -8.97 -11.81
C ARG A 422 24.28 -9.67 -12.39
N SER A 423 23.09 -9.07 -12.29
CA SER A 423 21.82 -9.64 -12.76
C SER A 423 20.80 -8.56 -13.17
N GLU A 424 19.75 -8.94 -13.90
CA GLU A 424 18.63 -8.03 -14.24
C GLU A 424 17.91 -7.53 -12.99
N GLU A 425 17.77 -8.38 -11.97
CA GLU A 425 17.25 -8.05 -10.64
C GLU A 425 18.05 -6.91 -9.98
N ASP A 426 19.38 -6.88 -10.13
CA ASP A 426 20.23 -5.78 -9.63
C ASP A 426 19.94 -4.47 -10.38
N VAL A 427 19.83 -4.53 -11.71
CA VAL A 427 19.48 -3.37 -12.56
C VAL A 427 18.11 -2.82 -12.17
N LEU A 428 17.12 -3.69 -11.92
CA LEU A 428 15.79 -3.30 -11.47
C LEU A 428 15.81 -2.70 -10.06
N SER A 429 16.65 -3.21 -9.17
CA SER A 429 16.84 -2.63 -7.83
C SER A 429 17.43 -1.22 -7.93
N TYR A 430 18.40 -1.02 -8.83
CA TYR A 430 18.96 0.29 -9.16
C TYR A 430 17.94 1.22 -9.80
N ALA A 431 17.08 0.73 -10.70
CA ALA A 431 16.00 1.51 -11.29
C ALA A 431 15.11 2.15 -10.20
N LEU A 432 14.75 1.36 -9.18
CA LEU A 432 13.87 1.80 -8.10
C LEU A 432 14.58 2.72 -7.10
N PHE A 433 15.81 2.39 -6.70
CA PHE A 433 16.55 3.08 -5.64
C PHE A 433 18.04 3.29 -5.99
N PRO A 434 18.38 4.18 -6.95
CA PRO A 434 19.71 4.20 -7.58
C PRO A 434 20.89 4.23 -6.61
N GLN A 435 20.93 5.22 -5.70
CA GLN A 435 22.04 5.36 -4.77
C GLN A 435 22.09 4.22 -3.74
N VAL A 436 20.93 3.88 -3.16
CA VAL A 436 20.84 2.83 -2.12
C VAL A 436 21.20 1.46 -2.68
N ALA A 437 20.69 1.14 -3.86
CA ALA A 437 20.99 -0.11 -4.53
C ALA A 437 22.46 -0.17 -4.94
N LYS A 438 23.04 0.91 -5.49
CA LYS A 438 24.48 0.95 -5.80
C LYS A 438 25.33 0.65 -4.57
N ASP A 439 25.08 1.35 -3.47
CA ASP A 439 25.84 1.18 -2.22
C ASP A 439 25.69 -0.25 -1.67
N PHE A 440 24.47 -0.80 -1.72
CA PHE A 440 24.19 -2.17 -1.32
C PHE A 440 24.90 -3.21 -2.22
N LEU A 441 24.80 -3.08 -3.54
CA LEU A 441 25.33 -4.04 -4.51
C LEU A 441 26.85 -4.10 -4.51
N ILE A 442 27.52 -2.94 -4.40
CA ILE A 442 28.98 -2.90 -4.25
C ILE A 442 29.39 -3.72 -3.02
N LYS A 443 28.78 -3.44 -1.86
CA LYS A 443 29.08 -4.17 -0.62
C LYS A 443 28.73 -5.66 -0.70
N LYS A 444 27.62 -6.02 -1.34
CA LYS A 444 27.19 -7.42 -1.54
C LYS A 444 28.28 -8.20 -2.29
N TYR A 445 28.83 -7.60 -3.35
CA TYR A 445 29.74 -8.25 -4.28
C TYR A 445 31.22 -8.05 -3.98
N GLU A 446 31.59 -7.14 -3.08
CA GLU A 446 32.95 -7.04 -2.51
C GLU A 446 33.30 -8.25 -1.62
N ASN A 447 32.29 -8.93 -1.07
CA ASN A 447 32.45 -10.08 -0.18
C ASN A 447 32.33 -11.44 -0.91
N GLU A 448 32.18 -11.43 -2.24
CA GLU A 448 32.19 -12.60 -3.13
C GLU A 448 33.49 -12.63 -3.94
#